data_AF-C8PG12-F1
#
_entry.id   AF-C8PG12-F1
#
_cell.length_a   1.000
_cell.length_b   1.000
_cell.length_c   1.000
_cell.angle_alpha   90.00
_cell.angle_beta   90.00
_cell.angle_gamma   90.00
#
_symmetry.space_group_name_H-M   'P 1'
#
loop_
_entity.id
_entity.type
_entity.pdbx_description
1 polymer ?
#
loop_
_entity_poly.entity_id
_entity_poly.type
_entity_poly.pdbx_seq_one_letter_code
_entity_poly.pdbx_strand_id
1 'polypeptide(L)'
;MRISKKLLALIILISGIIGFFVVVPVHYALEKTSTDKFCDVCHEMDPMVIAYQDDVHSGKGKTGIKAQCVDCHLPHDNIVKYVYQKAKNGVLEGYSHFFDEPEKFDWNKRREEREHYVFDNGCTSCHATVIDSKITSEQAQRMHAHYKKLLGTERELKCASCHVSAGHGIGLRNYLEYWRPTYKIYEKKMMEEKIKAKKGFFGDEYKPSAEEQAFMDASSAKK
;
A
#
# COMPACT_ATOMS: atom_id res chain seq x y z
N MET A 1 17.21 16.21 -49.13
CA MET A 1 17.20 14.73 -49.09
C MET A 1 15.76 14.23 -49.14
N ARG A 2 15.37 13.43 -50.14
CA ARG A 2 14.07 12.72 -50.15
C ARG A 2 14.28 11.34 -49.52
N ILE A 3 13.67 11.08 -48.37
CA ILE A 3 13.72 9.76 -47.72
C ILE A 3 12.94 8.78 -48.62
N SER A 4 13.55 7.64 -48.97
CA SER A 4 12.86 6.62 -49.78
C SER A 4 11.79 5.91 -48.95
N LYS A 5 10.70 5.47 -49.59
CA LYS A 5 9.63 4.72 -48.90
C LYS A 5 10.17 3.48 -48.16
N LYS A 6 11.21 2.83 -48.71
CA LYS A 6 11.87 1.68 -48.09
C LYS A 6 12.68 2.07 -46.84
N LEU A 7 13.40 3.19 -46.89
CA LEU A 7 14.14 3.71 -45.74
C LEU A 7 13.19 4.16 -44.63
N LEU A 8 12.07 4.82 -44.98
CA LEU A 8 11.04 5.20 -44.01
C LEU A 8 10.41 3.97 -43.34
N ALA A 9 10.08 2.93 -44.12
CA ALA A 9 9.56 1.68 -43.58
C ALA A 9 10.55 0.99 -42.62
N LEU A 10 11.85 1.01 -42.95
CA LEU A 10 12.89 0.46 -42.09
C LEU A 10 13.03 1.25 -40.78
N ILE A 11 13.00 2.58 -40.84
CA ILE A 11 13.05 3.44 -39.63
C ILE A 11 11.86 3.15 -38.72
N ILE A 12 10.65 3.07 -39.29
CA ILE A 12 9.44 2.75 -38.52
C ILE A 12 9.58 1.37 -37.86
N LEU A 13 10.00 0.36 -38.61
CA LEU A 13 10.19 -0.99 -38.09
C LEU A 13 11.19 -1.03 -36.92
N ILE A 14 12.37 -0.42 -37.11
CA ILE A 14 13.41 -0.38 -36.07
C ILE A 14 12.91 0.40 -34.85
N SER A 15 12.27 1.56 -35.04
CA SER A 15 11.72 2.34 -33.94
C SER A 15 10.62 1.60 -33.17
N GLY A 16 9.79 0.81 -33.87
CA GLY A 16 8.77 -0.02 -33.25
C GLY A 16 9.37 -1.16 -32.42
N ILE A 17 10.43 -1.81 -32.93
CA ILE A 17 11.16 -2.86 -32.20
C ILE A 17 11.80 -2.27 -30.94
N ILE A 18 12.51 -1.15 -31.07
CA ILE A 18 13.12 -0.48 -29.91
C ILE A 18 12.05 -0.07 -28.90
N GLY A 19 10.95 0.54 -29.36
CA GLY A 19 9.83 0.92 -28.51
C GLY A 19 9.25 -0.26 -27.74
N PHE A 20 9.05 -1.41 -28.40
CA PHE A 20 8.58 -2.62 -27.75
C PHE A 20 9.52 -3.10 -26.64
N PHE A 21 10.83 -3.17 -26.93
CA PHE A 21 11.84 -3.60 -25.97
C PHE A 21 12.08 -2.61 -24.82
N VAL A 22 11.64 -1.36 -24.94
CA VAL A 22 11.67 -0.40 -23.84
C VAL A 22 10.38 -0.46 -23.02
N VAL A 23 9.22 -0.44 -23.69
CA VAL A 23 7.91 -0.34 -23.02
C VAL A 23 7.57 -1.60 -22.23
N VAL A 24 7.83 -2.79 -22.80
CA VAL A 24 7.46 -4.06 -22.14
C VAL A 24 8.21 -4.25 -20.81
N PRO A 25 9.54 -4.10 -20.71
CA PRO A 25 10.24 -4.22 -19.44
C PRO A 25 9.83 -3.15 -18.43
N VAL A 26 9.59 -1.92 -18.88
CA VAL A 26 9.14 -0.83 -18.00
C VAL A 26 7.75 -1.15 -17.42
N HIS A 27 6.81 -1.59 -18.24
CA HIS A 27 5.49 -2.01 -17.78
C HIS A 27 5.59 -3.17 -16.78
N TYR A 28 6.40 -4.20 -17.11
CA TYR A 28 6.63 -5.33 -16.22
C TYR A 28 7.21 -4.90 -14.87
N ALA A 29 8.20 -4.00 -14.86
CA ALA A 29 8.78 -3.46 -13.63
C ALA A 29 7.74 -2.69 -12.82
N LEU A 30 6.91 -1.85 -13.46
CA LEU A 30 5.83 -1.13 -12.80
C LEU A 30 4.83 -2.08 -12.15
N GLU A 31 4.44 -3.14 -12.83
CA GLU A 31 3.50 -4.14 -12.32
C GLU A 31 4.10 -4.93 -11.15
N LYS A 32 5.33 -5.43 -11.28
CA LYS A 32 6.00 -6.19 -10.21
C LYS A 32 6.22 -5.36 -8.95
N THR A 33 6.66 -4.12 -9.11
CA THR A 33 6.87 -3.20 -7.99
C THR A 33 5.57 -2.64 -7.40
N SER A 34 4.42 -3.12 -7.86
CA SER A 34 3.10 -2.71 -7.35
C SER A 34 2.43 -3.77 -6.51
N THR A 35 3.03 -4.96 -6.40
CA THR A 35 2.48 -6.09 -5.67
C THR A 35 2.70 -5.99 -4.16
N ASP A 36 1.82 -6.62 -3.38
CA ASP A 36 1.99 -6.79 -1.94
C ASP A 36 3.32 -7.47 -1.58
N LYS A 37 3.74 -8.46 -2.38
CA LYS A 37 5.06 -9.10 -2.25
C LYS A 37 6.24 -8.16 -2.41
N PHE A 38 6.11 -7.13 -3.26
CA PHE A 38 7.15 -6.13 -3.41
C PHE A 38 7.15 -5.14 -2.25
N CYS A 39 5.97 -4.73 -1.77
CA CYS A 39 5.86 -3.83 -0.62
C CYS A 39 6.38 -4.46 0.69
N ASP A 40 6.42 -5.78 0.76
CA ASP A 40 6.90 -6.59 1.90
C ASP A 40 8.39 -6.95 1.82
N VAL A 41 9.14 -6.46 0.84
CA VAL A 41 10.59 -6.75 0.75
C VAL A 41 11.40 -6.06 1.86
N CYS A 42 10.83 -5.01 2.46
CA CYS A 42 11.42 -4.27 3.56
C CYS A 42 10.58 -4.48 4.84
N HIS A 43 11.25 -4.90 5.92
CA HIS A 43 10.61 -5.31 7.18
C HIS A 43 9.82 -4.21 7.91
N GLU A 44 10.08 -2.94 7.62
CA GLU A 44 9.30 -1.83 8.17
C GLU A 44 7.84 -1.81 7.68
N MET A 45 7.55 -2.52 6.58
CA MET A 45 6.20 -2.63 6.03
C MET A 45 5.41 -3.84 6.56
N ASP A 46 6.04 -4.76 7.30
CA ASP A 46 5.42 -5.94 7.89
C ASP A 46 4.03 -5.63 8.52
N PRO A 47 3.88 -4.66 9.44
CA PRO A 47 2.59 -4.45 10.11
C PRO A 47 1.51 -3.98 9.14
N MET A 48 1.86 -3.22 8.09
CA MET A 48 0.92 -2.74 7.08
C MET A 48 0.46 -3.88 6.16
N VAL A 49 1.39 -4.74 5.73
CA VAL A 49 1.10 -5.87 4.83
C VAL A 49 0.30 -6.95 5.56
N ILE A 50 0.68 -7.29 6.79
CA ILE A 50 -0.04 -8.25 7.62
C ILE A 50 -1.48 -7.76 7.87
N ALA A 51 -1.63 -6.49 8.22
CA ALA A 51 -2.96 -5.89 8.42
C ALA A 51 -3.79 -5.85 7.14
N TYR A 52 -3.17 -5.54 5.99
CA TYR A 52 -3.82 -5.58 4.67
C TYR A 52 -4.38 -6.96 4.37
N GLN A 53 -3.66 -8.05 4.69
CA GLN A 53 -4.19 -9.38 4.47
C GLN A 53 -5.51 -9.61 5.20
N ASP A 54 -5.76 -8.98 6.35
CA ASP A 54 -7.03 -9.12 7.08
C ASP A 54 -8.17 -8.26 6.52
N ASP A 55 -7.87 -7.37 5.56
CA ASP A 55 -8.84 -6.50 4.91
C ASP A 55 -9.62 -7.22 3.79
N VAL A 56 -10.81 -6.73 3.47
CA VAL A 56 -11.62 -7.26 2.35
C VAL A 56 -10.96 -7.04 0.99
N HIS A 57 -10.14 -6.01 0.84
CA HIS A 57 -9.43 -5.66 -0.39
C HIS A 57 -8.21 -6.57 -0.66
N SER A 58 -7.83 -7.44 0.27
CA SER A 58 -6.79 -8.46 0.03
C SER A 58 -7.25 -9.64 -0.84
N GLY A 59 -8.55 -9.69 -1.15
CA GLY A 59 -9.19 -10.86 -1.76
C GLY A 59 -9.78 -11.83 -0.74
N LYS A 60 -9.60 -11.61 0.58
CA LYS A 60 -10.32 -12.38 1.62
C LYS A 60 -11.84 -12.11 1.64
N GLY A 61 -12.31 -11.06 0.97
CA GLY A 61 -13.73 -10.73 0.84
C GLY A 61 -14.53 -11.74 0.01
N LYS A 62 -15.87 -11.67 0.09
CA LYS A 62 -16.78 -12.61 -0.59
C LYS A 62 -16.72 -12.58 -2.12
N THR A 63 -16.16 -11.53 -2.71
CA THR A 63 -16.08 -11.34 -4.17
C THR A 63 -14.78 -11.86 -4.76
N GLY A 64 -13.77 -12.15 -3.94
CA GLY A 64 -12.42 -12.54 -4.40
C GLY A 64 -11.64 -11.45 -5.13
N ILE A 65 -12.14 -10.20 -5.13
CA ILE A 65 -11.43 -9.06 -5.74
C ILE A 65 -10.27 -8.65 -4.84
N LYS A 66 -9.07 -8.57 -5.42
CA LYS A 66 -7.85 -8.10 -4.76
C LYS A 66 -7.41 -6.77 -5.35
N ALA A 67 -7.36 -5.74 -4.52
CA ALA A 67 -6.72 -4.46 -4.87
C ALA A 67 -5.25 -4.51 -4.41
N GLN A 68 -4.33 -4.05 -5.25
CA GLN A 68 -2.92 -3.91 -4.90
C GLN A 68 -2.69 -2.69 -4.00
N CYS A 69 -1.52 -2.63 -3.34
CA CYS A 69 -1.16 -1.51 -2.48
C CYS A 69 -1.24 -0.15 -3.23
N VAL A 70 -0.72 -0.14 -4.46
CA VAL A 70 -0.71 1.04 -5.33
C VAL A 70 -2.07 1.48 -5.83
N ASP A 71 -3.07 0.59 -5.79
CA ASP A 71 -4.42 0.94 -6.24
C ASP A 71 -5.03 2.00 -5.32
N CYS A 72 -4.65 2.00 -4.04
CA CYS A 72 -5.04 3.03 -3.08
C CYS A 72 -3.95 4.10 -2.89
N HIS A 73 -2.67 3.73 -2.96
CA HIS A 73 -1.53 4.58 -2.59
C HIS A 73 -0.87 5.35 -3.74
N LEU A 74 -1.39 5.25 -4.97
CA LEU A 74 -0.96 6.08 -6.11
C LEU A 74 -2.15 6.73 -6.81
N PRO A 75 -1.95 7.89 -7.46
CA PRO A 75 -3.01 8.56 -8.20
C PRO A 75 -3.28 7.87 -9.54
N HIS A 76 -4.56 7.73 -9.89
CA HIS A 76 -5.04 7.10 -11.13
C HIS A 76 -5.61 8.08 -12.17
N ASP A 77 -5.34 9.38 -12.03
CA ASP A 77 -5.84 10.41 -12.95
C ASP A 77 -4.98 10.55 -14.23
N ASN A 78 -3.68 10.26 -14.14
CA ASN A 78 -2.75 10.36 -15.24
C ASN A 78 -1.53 9.44 -15.03
N ILE A 79 -1.12 8.71 -16.08
CA ILE A 79 0.09 7.86 -16.06
C ILE A 79 1.37 8.61 -15.66
N VAL A 80 1.52 9.87 -16.08
CA VAL A 80 2.70 10.68 -15.72
C VAL A 80 2.71 10.96 -14.21
N LYS A 81 1.56 11.29 -13.63
CA LYS A 81 1.43 11.51 -12.18
C LYS A 81 1.61 10.21 -11.40
N TYR A 82 1.06 9.11 -11.89
CA TYR A 82 1.25 7.78 -11.32
C TYR A 82 2.74 7.43 -11.22
N VAL A 83 3.46 7.49 -12.35
CA VAL A 83 4.88 7.15 -12.41
C VAL A 83 5.72 8.11 -11.58
N TYR A 84 5.44 9.41 -11.63
CA TYR A 84 6.12 10.41 -10.81
C TYR A 84 5.94 10.13 -9.31
N GLN A 85 4.70 9.91 -8.86
CA GLN A 85 4.41 9.63 -7.46
C GLN A 85 5.06 8.32 -7.01
N LYS A 86 5.01 7.27 -7.84
CA LYS A 86 5.67 5.99 -7.56
C LYS A 86 7.17 6.15 -7.38
N ALA A 87 7.82 6.87 -8.30
CA ALA A 87 9.25 7.13 -8.23
C ALA A 87 9.61 7.98 -6.99
N LYS A 88 8.83 9.03 -6.72
CA LYS A 88 9.01 9.87 -5.53
C LYS A 88 8.90 9.06 -4.24
N ASN A 89 7.84 8.26 -4.10
CA ASN A 89 7.64 7.41 -2.93
C ASN A 89 8.80 6.41 -2.78
N GLY A 90 9.16 5.68 -3.83
CA GLY A 90 10.26 4.71 -3.78
C GLY A 90 11.61 5.32 -3.42
N VAL A 91 11.91 6.55 -3.87
CA VAL A 91 13.14 7.27 -3.47
C VAL A 91 13.10 7.66 -1.99
N LEU A 92 11.97 8.18 -1.50
CA LEU A 92 11.81 8.59 -0.10
C LEU A 92 11.82 7.38 0.85
N GLU A 93 11.14 6.31 0.48
CA GLU A 93 11.10 5.05 1.21
C GLU A 93 12.49 4.41 1.25
N GLY A 94 13.18 4.33 0.10
CA GLY A 94 14.55 3.85 0.04
C GLY A 94 15.52 4.70 0.87
N TYR A 95 15.40 6.03 0.82
CA TYR A 95 16.19 6.90 1.67
C TYR A 95 15.92 6.62 3.16
N SER A 96 14.65 6.54 3.55
CA SER A 96 14.27 6.27 4.94
C SER A 96 14.76 4.90 5.42
N HIS A 97 14.74 3.89 4.56
CA HIS A 97 15.25 2.56 4.88
C HIS A 97 16.75 2.56 5.18
N PHE A 98 17.56 3.26 4.36
CA PHE A 98 19.02 3.22 4.49
C PHE A 98 19.61 4.25 5.45
N PHE A 99 18.92 5.38 5.66
CA PHE A 99 19.49 6.52 6.39
C PHE A 99 18.71 6.94 7.63
N ASP A 100 17.45 6.52 7.78
CA ASP A 100 16.64 6.77 8.98
C ASP A 100 16.46 5.48 9.80
N GLU A 101 15.58 5.54 10.80
CA GLU A 101 15.18 4.39 11.61
C GLU A 101 13.64 4.21 11.55
N PRO A 102 13.10 3.60 10.46
CA PRO A 102 11.65 3.49 10.25
C PRO A 102 10.91 2.77 11.38
N GLU A 103 11.56 1.85 12.09
CA GLU A 103 11.02 1.15 13.25
C GLU A 103 10.73 2.09 14.43
N LYS A 104 11.42 3.24 14.50
CA LYS A 104 11.20 4.29 15.50
C LYS A 104 10.16 5.31 15.06
N PHE A 105 9.55 5.19 13.88
CA PHE A 105 8.48 6.09 13.48
C PHE A 105 7.19 5.83 14.25
N ASP A 106 6.42 6.88 14.46
CA ASP A 106 5.10 6.76 15.08
C ASP A 106 4.07 6.54 13.97
N TRP A 107 4.02 5.30 13.48
CA TRP A 107 3.08 4.90 12.44
C TRP A 107 1.63 5.06 12.88
N ASN A 108 1.35 4.92 14.18
CA ASN A 108 0.01 5.14 14.71
C ASN A 108 -0.44 6.58 14.52
N LYS A 109 0.45 7.54 14.82
CA LYS A 109 0.21 8.96 14.54
C LYS A 109 0.09 9.23 13.04
N ARG A 110 0.93 8.62 12.19
CA ARG A 110 0.85 8.80 10.73
C ARG A 110 -0.48 8.34 10.12
N ARG A 111 -1.24 7.44 10.76
CA ARG A 111 -2.59 7.08 10.31
C ARG A 111 -3.57 8.26 10.34
N GLU A 112 -3.31 9.29 11.15
CA GLU A 112 -4.10 10.53 11.15
C GLU A 112 -3.94 11.29 9.83
N GLU A 113 -2.79 11.13 9.17
CA GLU A 113 -2.46 11.74 7.88
C GLU A 113 -2.80 10.83 6.68
N ARG A 114 -3.64 9.80 6.86
CA ARG A 114 -4.04 8.84 5.79
C ARG A 114 -4.51 9.50 4.49
N GLU A 115 -5.12 10.68 4.57
CA GLU A 115 -5.56 11.46 3.42
C GLU A 115 -4.39 11.94 2.54
N HIS A 116 -3.18 12.03 3.09
CA HIS A 116 -1.98 12.33 2.32
C HIS A 116 -1.50 11.13 1.50
N TYR A 117 -1.72 9.92 2.00
CA TYR A 117 -1.18 8.69 1.42
C TYR A 117 -2.18 7.94 0.54
N VAL A 118 -3.48 8.19 0.68
CA VAL A 118 -4.56 7.52 -0.04
C VAL A 118 -5.24 8.48 -1.01
N PHE A 119 -5.45 8.03 -2.24
CA PHE A 119 -6.02 8.83 -3.31
C PHE A 119 -7.46 8.40 -3.62
N ASP A 120 -8.39 9.35 -3.65
CA ASP A 120 -9.82 9.06 -3.93
C ASP A 120 -10.03 8.46 -5.31
N ASN A 121 -9.22 8.85 -6.29
CA ASN A 121 -9.29 8.27 -7.63
C ASN A 121 -8.87 6.79 -7.66
N GLY A 122 -8.11 6.33 -6.65
CA GLY A 122 -7.84 4.91 -6.40
C GLY A 122 -9.06 4.14 -5.90
N CYS A 123 -9.89 4.78 -5.05
CA CYS A 123 -11.16 4.20 -4.65
C CYS A 123 -12.14 4.17 -5.83
N THR A 124 -12.32 5.29 -6.54
CA THR A 124 -13.34 5.42 -7.58
C THR A 124 -12.99 4.72 -8.90
N SER A 125 -11.73 4.34 -9.12
CA SER A 125 -11.37 3.53 -10.31
C SER A 125 -12.06 2.16 -10.30
N CYS A 126 -12.24 1.56 -9.11
CA CYS A 126 -13.01 0.33 -8.92
C CYS A 126 -14.44 0.61 -8.44
N HIS A 127 -14.64 1.56 -7.54
CA HIS A 127 -15.94 1.93 -6.98
C HIS A 127 -16.63 3.04 -7.80
N ALA A 128 -16.65 2.90 -9.13
CA ALA A 128 -17.00 3.96 -10.07
C ALA A 128 -18.37 4.61 -9.83
N THR A 129 -19.36 3.86 -9.34
CA THR A 129 -20.73 4.36 -9.14
C THR A 129 -21.06 4.66 -7.68
N VAL A 130 -20.14 4.45 -6.74
CA VAL A 130 -20.45 4.40 -5.30
C VAL A 130 -21.03 5.70 -4.76
N ILE A 131 -20.59 6.84 -5.28
CA ILE A 131 -21.00 8.17 -4.82
C ILE A 131 -22.49 8.42 -5.11
N ASP A 132 -22.94 8.06 -6.31
CA ASP A 132 -24.31 8.30 -6.79
C ASP A 132 -25.19 7.02 -6.73
N SER A 133 -24.70 5.97 -6.06
CA SER A 133 -25.33 4.66 -6.03
C SER A 133 -26.58 4.61 -5.14
N LYS A 134 -27.71 4.23 -5.74
CA LYS A 134 -29.01 4.06 -5.04
C LYS A 134 -29.17 2.70 -4.34
N ILE A 135 -28.23 1.77 -4.52
CA ILE A 135 -28.30 0.43 -3.91
C ILE A 135 -27.63 0.37 -2.53
N THR A 136 -26.97 1.46 -2.12
CA THR A 136 -26.37 1.60 -0.79
C THR A 136 -27.42 2.03 0.24
N SER A 137 -27.13 1.93 1.53
CA SER A 137 -28.05 2.38 2.59
C SER A 137 -28.33 3.89 2.48
N GLU A 138 -29.50 4.34 2.94
CA GLU A 138 -29.83 5.78 2.92
C GLU A 138 -28.78 6.63 3.66
N GLN A 139 -28.21 6.10 4.74
CA GLN A 139 -27.14 6.77 5.47
C GLN A 139 -25.89 6.94 4.59
N ALA A 140 -25.48 5.89 3.87
CA ALA A 140 -24.35 5.98 2.94
C ALA A 140 -24.61 7.00 1.83
N GLN A 141 -25.82 7.00 1.25
CA GLN A 141 -26.22 7.99 0.24
C GLN A 141 -26.11 9.43 0.77
N ARG A 142 -26.59 9.69 1.99
CA ARG A 142 -26.45 11.01 2.64
C ARG A 142 -24.99 11.41 2.84
N MET A 143 -24.14 10.47 3.27
CA MET A 143 -22.71 10.73 3.48
C MET A 143 -21.97 10.98 2.17
N HIS A 144 -22.26 10.22 1.10
CA HIS A 144 -21.67 10.46 -0.22
C HIS A 144 -22.14 11.79 -0.84
N ALA A 145 -23.40 12.16 -0.65
CA ALA A 145 -23.90 13.48 -1.04
C ALA A 145 -23.19 14.61 -0.28
N HIS A 146 -22.92 14.41 1.02
CA HIS A 146 -22.14 15.34 1.84
C HIS A 146 -20.70 15.47 1.33
N TYR A 147 -20.00 14.35 1.08
CA TYR A 147 -18.68 14.32 0.45
C TYR A 147 -18.68 15.10 -0.87
N LYS A 148 -19.63 14.81 -1.78
CA LYS A 148 -19.74 15.47 -3.09
C LYS A 148 -19.92 16.98 -2.98
N LYS A 149 -20.63 17.47 -1.97
CA LYS A 149 -20.83 18.90 -1.71
C LYS A 149 -19.54 19.61 -1.26
N LEU A 150 -18.62 18.88 -0.63
CA LEU A 150 -17.38 19.44 -0.08
C LEU A 150 -16.20 19.38 -1.04
N LEU A 151 -16.30 18.63 -2.14
CA LEU A 151 -15.28 18.57 -3.18
C LEU A 151 -14.89 19.97 -3.69
N GLY A 152 -13.60 20.25 -3.74
CA GLY A 152 -13.06 21.55 -4.16
C GLY A 152 -13.34 22.73 -3.22
N THR A 153 -13.83 22.48 -2.00
CA THR A 153 -13.99 23.52 -0.96
C THR A 153 -12.85 23.47 0.06
N GLU A 154 -12.71 24.49 0.90
CA GLU A 154 -11.73 24.47 2.01
C GLU A 154 -11.95 23.36 3.04
N ARG A 155 -13.13 22.72 3.01
CA ARG A 155 -13.51 21.60 3.89
C ARG A 155 -13.59 20.29 3.13
N GLU A 156 -12.85 20.18 2.02
CA GLU A 156 -12.79 18.96 1.22
C GLU A 156 -12.45 17.75 2.10
N LEU A 157 -13.25 16.70 1.95
CA LEU A 157 -13.03 15.40 2.59
C LEU A 157 -12.58 14.42 1.52
N LYS A 158 -11.83 13.41 1.95
CA LYS A 158 -11.44 12.27 1.13
C LYS A 158 -12.23 11.02 1.50
N CYS A 159 -12.23 10.02 0.62
CA CYS A 159 -12.76 8.69 0.93
C CYS A 159 -12.12 8.16 2.22
N ALA A 160 -10.79 8.32 2.32
CA ALA A 160 -10.02 7.92 3.48
C ALA A 160 -10.39 8.68 4.75
N SER A 161 -11.00 9.88 4.71
CA SER A 161 -11.44 10.64 5.89
C SER A 161 -12.49 9.89 6.70
N CYS A 162 -13.47 9.28 6.02
CA CYS A 162 -14.56 8.53 6.64
C CYS A 162 -14.29 7.03 6.70
N HIS A 163 -13.68 6.44 5.66
CA HIS A 163 -13.38 5.02 5.60
C HIS A 163 -12.02 4.71 6.25
N VAL A 164 -11.95 4.94 7.57
CA VAL A 164 -10.69 5.01 8.34
C VAL A 164 -9.89 3.70 8.38
N SER A 165 -10.55 2.58 8.12
CA SER A 165 -9.99 1.23 8.19
C SER A 165 -9.85 0.56 6.82
N ALA A 166 -10.13 1.28 5.72
CA ALA A 166 -10.03 0.69 4.39
C ALA A 166 -8.57 0.38 4.05
N GLY A 167 -8.31 -0.86 3.63
CA GLY A 167 -7.02 -1.29 3.08
C GLY A 167 -6.10 -1.97 4.11
N HIS A 168 -6.26 -1.73 5.40
CA HIS A 168 -5.47 -2.41 6.44
C HIS A 168 -6.34 -2.98 7.58
N GLY A 169 -7.66 -3.05 7.36
CA GLY A 169 -8.63 -3.48 8.35
C GLY A 169 -8.62 -2.64 9.63
N ILE A 170 -9.41 -3.08 10.62
CA ILE A 170 -9.43 -2.47 11.96
C ILE A 170 -8.18 -2.87 12.76
N GLY A 171 -7.54 -3.98 12.37
CA GLY A 171 -6.40 -4.59 13.07
C GLY A 171 -5.10 -3.81 12.99
N LEU A 172 -4.92 -2.89 12.01
CA LEU A 172 -3.65 -2.17 11.81
C LEU A 172 -3.15 -1.50 13.10
N ARG A 173 -4.03 -0.86 13.86
CA ARG A 173 -3.64 -0.24 15.15
C ARG A 173 -3.00 -1.26 16.09
N ASN A 174 -3.57 -2.45 16.20
CA ASN A 174 -3.06 -3.50 17.08
C ASN A 174 -1.71 -4.01 16.57
N TYR A 175 -1.59 -4.25 15.27
CA TYR A 175 -0.31 -4.66 14.68
C TYR A 175 0.77 -3.61 14.94
N LEU A 176 0.49 -2.32 14.77
CA LEU A 176 1.48 -1.27 15.07
C LEU A 176 1.96 -1.26 16.54
N GLU A 177 1.09 -1.58 17.50
CA GLU A 177 1.49 -1.72 18.91
C GLU A 177 2.45 -2.90 19.14
N TYR A 178 2.43 -3.93 18.27
CA TYR A 178 3.36 -5.06 18.39
C TYR A 178 4.80 -4.65 18.02
N TRP A 179 4.96 -3.71 17.08
CA TRP A 179 6.28 -3.18 16.67
C TRP A 179 6.75 -2.06 17.59
N ARG A 180 5.84 -1.18 18.01
CA ARG A 180 6.14 -0.06 18.87
C ARG A 180 5.05 0.10 19.96
N PRO A 181 5.18 -0.58 21.10
CA PRO A 181 4.22 -0.47 22.20
C PRO A 181 4.15 0.96 22.75
N THR A 182 2.94 1.46 22.94
CA THR A 182 2.70 2.73 23.65
C THR A 182 3.16 2.66 25.10
N TYR A 183 2.98 1.51 25.77
CA TYR A 183 3.33 1.32 27.17
C TYR A 183 4.41 0.26 27.35
N LYS A 184 5.55 0.67 27.93
CA LYS A 184 6.73 -0.19 28.13
C LYS A 184 6.45 -1.48 28.91
N ILE A 185 5.48 -1.45 29.82
CA ILE A 185 5.07 -2.63 30.61
C ILE A 185 4.59 -3.80 29.74
N TYR A 186 4.22 -3.55 28.49
CA TYR A 186 3.77 -4.58 27.55
C TYR A 186 4.82 -4.98 26.52
N GLU A 187 6.05 -4.46 26.55
CA GLU A 187 7.10 -4.75 25.56
C GLU A 187 7.28 -6.25 25.32
N LYS A 188 7.41 -7.04 26.38
CA LYS A 188 7.53 -8.50 26.29
C LYS A 188 6.33 -9.14 25.58
N LYS A 189 5.11 -8.77 25.98
CA LYS A 189 3.88 -9.33 25.39
C LYS A 189 3.72 -8.91 23.93
N MET A 190 4.06 -7.67 23.60
CA MET A 190 4.00 -7.18 22.23
C MET A 190 5.02 -7.87 21.33
N MET A 191 6.21 -8.19 21.84
CA MET A 191 7.19 -9.00 21.12
C MET A 191 6.69 -10.43 20.84
N GLU A 192 6.00 -11.06 21.80
CA GLU A 192 5.35 -12.36 21.58
C GLU A 192 4.28 -12.29 20.46
N GLU A 193 3.42 -11.27 20.48
CA GLU A 193 2.40 -11.07 19.44
C GLU A 193 3.01 -10.68 18.09
N LYS A 194 4.09 -9.89 18.05
CA LYS A 194 4.86 -9.57 16.83
C LYS A 194 5.36 -10.86 16.17
N ILE A 195 6.05 -11.71 16.93
CA ILE A 195 6.59 -12.98 16.43
C ILE A 195 5.46 -13.89 15.95
N LYS A 196 4.34 -13.95 16.69
CA LYS A 196 3.17 -14.75 16.31
C LYS A 196 2.53 -14.25 15.02
N ALA A 197 2.36 -12.94 14.87
CA ALA A 197 1.81 -12.32 13.66
C ALA A 197 2.70 -12.61 12.44
N LYS A 198 4.02 -12.40 12.58
CA LYS A 198 4.99 -12.68 11.52
C LYS A 198 5.02 -14.16 11.16
N LYS A 199 5.05 -15.08 12.12
CA LYS A 199 4.96 -16.53 11.85
C LYS A 199 3.66 -16.90 11.13
N GLY A 200 2.54 -16.31 11.53
CA GLY A 200 1.24 -16.56 10.90
C GLY A 200 1.18 -16.08 9.44
N PHE A 201 1.86 -14.99 9.12
CA PHE A 201 1.89 -14.42 7.78
C PHE A 201 2.96 -15.04 6.87
N PHE A 202 4.21 -15.11 7.33
CA PHE A 202 5.33 -15.61 6.54
C PHE A 202 5.44 -17.15 6.50
N GLY A 203 4.81 -17.85 7.44
CA GLY A 203 4.85 -19.31 7.49
C GLY A 203 6.28 -19.86 7.49
N ASP A 204 6.57 -20.73 6.52
CA ASP A 204 7.90 -21.36 6.36
C ASP A 204 9.00 -20.37 5.93
N GLU A 205 8.63 -19.20 5.41
CA GLU A 205 9.57 -18.15 5.02
C GLU A 205 9.97 -17.23 6.18
N TYR A 206 9.35 -17.40 7.37
CA TYR A 206 9.64 -16.59 8.54
C TYR A 206 11.11 -16.72 8.99
N LYS A 207 11.82 -15.59 9.02
CA LYS A 207 13.17 -15.48 9.57
C LYS A 207 13.16 -14.47 10.72
N PRO A 208 13.53 -14.88 11.94
CA PRO A 208 13.56 -13.97 13.09
C PRO A 208 14.68 -12.94 12.93
N SER A 209 14.42 -11.71 13.38
CA SER A 209 15.47 -10.72 13.61
C SER A 209 16.38 -11.16 14.77
N ALA A 210 17.53 -10.52 14.92
CA ALA A 210 18.43 -10.78 16.05
C ALA A 210 17.73 -10.56 17.41
N GLU A 211 16.87 -9.53 17.49
CA GLU A 211 16.07 -9.23 18.68
C GLU A 211 15.01 -10.31 18.94
N GLU A 212 14.28 -10.73 17.90
CA GLU A 212 13.27 -11.79 18.00
C GLU A 212 13.89 -13.12 18.41
N GLN A 213 15.07 -13.46 17.87
CA GLN A 213 15.80 -14.67 18.22
C GLN A 213 16.27 -14.64 19.68
N ALA A 214 16.91 -13.55 20.11
CA ALA A 214 17.35 -13.39 21.50
C ALA A 214 16.18 -13.50 22.49
N PHE A 215 15.01 -12.96 22.13
CA PHE A 215 13.80 -13.09 22.92
C PHE A 215 13.28 -14.53 23.02
N MET A 216 13.28 -15.27 21.91
CA MET A 216 12.86 -16.67 21.88
C MET A 216 13.81 -17.57 22.70
N ASP A 217 15.11 -17.33 22.62
CA ASP A 217 16.12 -18.08 23.37
C ASP A 217 15.99 -17.83 24.87
N ALA A 218 15.86 -16.56 25.28
CA ALA A 218 15.67 -16.18 26.67
C ALA A 218 14.34 -16.68 27.26
N SER A 219 13.30 -16.81 26.44
CA SER A 219 12.00 -17.34 26.85
C SER A 219 12.01 -18.87 26.98
N SER A 220 12.82 -19.55 26.16
CA SER A 220 12.98 -21.02 26.20
C SER A 220 13.82 -21.48 27.39
N ALA A 221 14.84 -20.71 27.78
CA ALA A 221 15.65 -20.97 28.97
C ALA A 221 14.90 -20.83 30.31
N LYS A 222 13.67 -20.29 30.30
CA LYS A 222 12.80 -20.12 31.48
C LYS A 222 11.70 -21.20 31.60
N LYS A 223 11.59 -22.08 30.61
CA LYS A 223 10.71 -23.27 30.65
C LYS A 223 11.51 -24.49 31.08
#